data_AF-A0A354FEQ0-F1
#
_entry.id   AF-A0A354FEQ0-F1
#
_cell.length_a   1.000
_cell.length_b   1.000
_cell.length_c   1.000
_cell.angle_alpha   90.00
_cell.angle_beta   90.00
_cell.angle_gamma   90.00
#
_symmetry.space_group_name_H-M   'P 1'
#
loop_
_entity.id
_entity.type
_entity.pdbx_description
1 polymer ?
#
loop_
_entity_poly.entity_id
_entity_poly.type
_entity_poly.pdbx_seq_one_letter_code
_entity_poly.pdbx_strand_id
1 'polypeptide(L)'
;LEKRVASMNMDDKVFSIHIPMEDEVEIKDGKRRVVKKKVFPGYVLVEMILTDDSWYVVRNTPGVTSFVGSGNKPVPLVEDEVQHILCKMGLAEAPIKMDLDIGESVRVIAGPFENFIGSVEEIYPEKNKLRVLVSMFGRETPVELDFTQVEKL
;
A
#
# COMPACT_ATOMS: atom_id res chain seq x y z
N LEU A 1 3.48 12.97 20.07
CA LEU A 1 2.09 12.54 19.87
C LEU A 1 1.78 11.30 20.69
N GLU A 2 2.49 10.19 20.50
CA GLU A 2 2.29 8.92 21.23
C GLU A 2 2.17 9.07 22.76
N LYS A 3 3.12 9.74 23.43
CA LYS A 3 3.03 10.02 24.88
C LYS A 3 1.76 10.76 25.30
N ARG A 4 1.23 11.62 24.42
CA ARG A 4 0.02 12.41 24.68
C ARG A 4 -1.23 11.55 24.57
N VAL A 5 -1.30 10.70 23.54
CA VAL A 5 -2.36 9.70 23.35
C VAL A 5 -2.46 8.79 24.57
N ALA A 6 -1.33 8.22 25.00
CA ALA A 6 -1.27 7.37 26.18
C ALA A 6 -1.65 8.12 27.48
N SER A 7 -1.21 9.37 27.64
CA SER A 7 -1.56 10.16 28.84
C SER A 7 -3.04 10.52 28.96
N MET A 8 -3.76 10.53 27.83
CA MET A 8 -5.16 10.91 27.74
C MET A 8 -6.08 9.69 27.52
N ASN A 9 -5.53 8.46 27.61
CA ASN A 9 -6.23 7.21 27.34
C ASN A 9 -7.02 7.24 26.01
N MET A 10 -6.37 7.70 24.95
CA MET A 10 -6.97 7.81 23.60
C MET A 10 -6.57 6.64 22.70
N ASP A 11 -6.04 5.56 23.26
CA ASP A 11 -5.60 4.36 22.54
C ASP A 11 -6.77 3.61 21.85
N ASP A 12 -8.00 3.88 22.28
CA ASP A 12 -9.25 3.41 21.67
C ASP A 12 -9.62 4.18 20.38
N LYS A 13 -9.07 5.39 20.21
CA LYS A 13 -9.39 6.29 19.09
C LYS A 13 -8.20 6.54 18.17
N VAL A 14 -6.97 6.39 18.64
CA VAL A 14 -5.74 6.57 17.84
C VAL A 14 -5.00 5.24 17.82
N PHE A 15 -5.05 4.58 16.66
CA PHE A 15 -4.57 3.21 16.52
C PHE A 15 -3.09 3.14 16.18
N SER A 16 -2.64 3.97 15.24
CA SER A 16 -1.27 3.92 14.74
C SER A 16 -0.76 5.29 14.28
N ILE A 17 0.54 5.52 14.50
CA ILE A 17 1.23 6.76 14.14
C ILE A 17 2.48 6.38 13.34
N HIS A 18 2.54 6.80 12.08
CA HIS A 18 3.65 6.49 11.19
C HIS A 18 4.36 7.77 10.72
N ILE A 19 5.69 7.75 10.78
CA ILE A 19 6.53 8.79 10.18
C ILE A 19 6.95 8.28 8.80
N PRO A 20 6.60 8.95 7.70
CA PRO A 20 6.93 8.49 6.35
C PRO A 20 8.45 8.49 6.12
N MET A 21 9.03 7.30 6.17
CA MET A 21 10.45 7.03 5.95
C MET A 21 10.62 5.94 4.89
N GLU A 22 11.53 6.16 3.95
CA GLU A 22 11.91 5.21 2.90
C GLU A 22 13.32 4.69 3.16
N ASP A 23 13.56 3.42 2.82
CA ASP A 23 14.85 2.76 2.96
C ASP A 23 15.73 3.08 1.74
N GLU A 24 16.75 3.93 1.91
CA GLU A 24 17.74 4.26 0.89
C GLU A 24 19.00 3.42 1.10
N VAL A 25 19.46 2.72 0.06
CA VAL A 25 20.71 1.95 0.11
C VAL A 25 21.88 2.86 -0.23
N GLU A 26 22.51 3.43 0.79
CA GLU A 26 23.78 4.15 0.61
C GLU A 26 24.95 3.16 0.52
N ILE A 27 25.78 3.31 -0.50
CA ILE A 27 27.06 2.59 -0.59
C ILE A 27 28.14 3.54 -0.09
N LYS A 28 28.63 3.30 1.13
CA LYS A 28 29.74 4.04 1.73
C LYS A 28 30.87 3.06 2.02
N ASP A 29 32.06 3.36 1.52
CA ASP A 29 33.27 2.51 1.67
C ASP A 29 33.08 1.06 1.18
N GLY A 30 32.35 0.87 0.08
CA GLY A 30 32.09 -0.46 -0.50
C GLY A 30 31.11 -1.33 0.29
N LYS A 31 30.60 -0.87 1.43
CA LYS A 31 29.55 -1.56 2.21
C LYS A 31 28.20 -0.93 1.91
N ARG A 32 27.23 -1.76 1.56
CA ARG A 32 25.82 -1.37 1.43
C ARG A 32 25.25 -1.12 2.82
N ARG A 33 24.75 0.07 3.10
CA ARG A 33 24.05 0.43 4.32
C ARG A 33 22.65 0.92 3.97
N VAL A 34 21.64 0.30 4.56
CA VAL A 34 20.27 0.79 4.47
C VAL A 34 20.12 1.95 5.46
N VAL A 35 19.74 3.12 4.96
CA VAL A 35 19.52 4.34 5.74
C VAL A 35 18.07 4.78 5.57
N LYS A 36 17.39 5.07 6.68
CA LYS A 36 16.01 5.56 6.66
C LYS A 36 15.98 7.05 6.36
N LYS A 37 15.42 7.44 5.21
CA LYS A 37 15.25 8.82 4.79
C LYS A 37 13.80 9.25 4.90
N LYS A 38 13.57 10.46 5.40
CA LYS A 38 12.22 11.02 5.53
C LYS A 38 11.71 11.43 4.14
N VAL A 39 10.62 10.81 3.69
CA VAL A 39 9.98 11.11 2.39
C VAL A 39 9.21 12.42 2.48
N PHE A 40 8.53 12.65 3.61
CA PHE A 40 7.81 13.89 3.89
C PHE A 40 8.29 14.52 5.20
N PRO A 41 9.35 15.36 5.17
CA PRO A 41 9.84 16.05 6.35
C PRO A 41 8.73 16.95 6.93
N GLY A 42 8.39 16.74 8.20
CA GLY A 42 7.37 17.55 8.90
C GLY A 42 5.95 16.99 8.85
N TYR A 43 5.73 15.84 8.20
CA TYR A 43 4.43 15.17 8.16
C TYR A 43 4.45 13.88 8.98
N VAL A 44 3.29 13.55 9.55
CA VAL A 44 3.03 12.31 10.30
C VAL A 44 1.69 11.78 9.86
N LEU A 45 1.64 10.49 9.56
CA LEU A 45 0.42 9.76 9.24
C LEU A 45 -0.16 9.24 10.56
N VAL A 46 -1.46 9.40 10.74
CA VAL A 46 -2.16 8.95 11.95
C VAL A 46 -3.41 8.21 11.52
N GLU A 47 -3.52 6.97 11.96
CA GLU A 47 -4.73 6.18 11.86
C GLU A 47 -5.56 6.40 13.12
N MET A 48 -6.73 7.04 12.97
CA MET A 48 -7.57 7.41 14.11
C MET A 48 -9.03 7.56 13.73
N ILE A 49 -9.92 7.34 14.71
CA ILE A 49 -11.32 7.74 14.63
C ILE A 49 -11.40 9.24 14.90
N LEU A 50 -11.98 9.98 13.95
CA LEU A 50 -12.17 11.41 14.07
C LEU A 50 -13.36 11.71 15.00
N THR A 51 -13.04 12.20 16.20
CA THR A 51 -13.99 12.71 17.20
C THR A 51 -13.48 14.06 17.71
N ASP A 52 -14.33 14.87 18.37
CA ASP A 52 -13.89 16.17 18.90
C ASP A 52 -12.73 16.03 19.90
N ASP A 53 -12.75 14.98 20.73
CA ASP A 53 -11.68 14.69 21.68
C ASP A 53 -10.37 14.35 20.97
N SER A 54 -10.40 13.38 20.06
CA SER A 54 -9.20 12.91 19.36
C SER A 54 -8.61 13.99 18.46
N TRP A 55 -9.46 14.83 17.85
CA TRP A 55 -9.05 16.02 17.12
C TRP A 55 -8.34 17.04 18.03
N TYR A 56 -8.88 17.31 19.21
CA TYR A 56 -8.30 18.24 20.18
C TYR A 56 -6.94 17.75 20.70
N VAL A 57 -6.80 16.46 20.99
CA VAL A 57 -5.55 15.86 21.47
C VAL A 57 -4.43 16.00 20.44
N VAL A 58 -4.71 15.70 19.17
CA VAL A 58 -3.70 15.81 18.11
C VAL A 58 -3.31 17.27 17.89
N ARG A 59 -4.29 18.18 17.80
CA ARG A 59 -4.03 19.61 17.55
C ARG A 59 -3.27 20.30 18.68
N ASN A 60 -3.50 19.91 19.93
CA ASN A 60 -2.79 20.47 21.09
C ASN A 60 -1.51 19.71 21.46
N THR A 61 -1.04 18.79 20.61
CA THR A 61 0.25 18.15 20.82
C THR A 61 1.38 19.08 20.36
N PRO A 62 2.41 19.34 21.21
CA PRO A 62 3.57 20.12 20.80
C PRO A 62 4.25 19.53 19.55
N GLY A 63 4.50 20.38 18.55
CA GLY A 63 5.08 19.98 17.27
C GLY A 63 4.06 19.59 16.19
N VAL A 64 2.76 19.61 16.50
CA VAL A 64 1.67 19.48 15.52
C VAL A 64 1.10 20.87 15.25
N THR A 65 1.15 21.33 14.01
CA THR A 65 0.63 22.65 13.61
C THR A 65 -0.83 22.59 13.20
N SER A 66 -1.17 21.67 12.30
CA SER A 66 -2.53 21.47 11.82
C SER A 66 -2.67 20.13 11.13
N PHE A 67 -3.91 19.67 10.99
CA PHE A 67 -4.24 18.65 10.01
C PHE A 67 -4.11 19.20 8.60
N VAL A 68 -3.86 18.30 7.64
CA VAL A 68 -3.88 18.63 6.22
C VAL A 68 -5.33 18.62 5.74
N GLY A 69 -5.76 19.70 5.08
CA GLY A 69 -7.13 19.83 4.56
C GLY A 69 -7.55 21.28 4.33
N SER A 70 -8.59 21.46 3.54
CA SER A 70 -9.19 22.77 3.27
C SER A 70 -10.13 23.17 4.41
N GLY A 71 -9.58 23.76 5.48
CA GLY A 71 -10.33 24.35 6.60
C GLY A 71 -10.04 23.73 7.96
N ASN A 72 -11.04 23.72 8.85
CA ASN A 72 -10.92 23.18 10.22
C ASN A 72 -11.16 21.66 10.33
N LYS A 73 -11.67 21.01 9.28
CA LYS A 73 -11.92 19.57 9.26
C LYS A 73 -10.76 18.85 8.55
N PRO A 74 -10.17 17.81 9.17
CA PRO A 74 -9.17 17.00 8.50
C PRO A 74 -9.80 16.27 7.33
N VAL A 75 -9.04 16.16 6.24
CA VAL A 75 -9.43 15.36 5.08
C VAL A 75 -8.78 13.98 5.26
N PRO A 76 -9.57 12.89 5.31
CA PRO A 76 -9.00 11.54 5.37
C PRO A 76 -8.27 11.23 4.06
N LEU A 77 -7.15 10.51 4.17
CA LEU A 77 -6.47 9.96 3.00
C LEU A 77 -7.29 8.81 2.43
N VAL A 78 -7.26 8.65 1.11
CA VAL A 78 -7.88 7.51 0.43
C VAL A 78 -7.03 6.26 0.68
N GLU A 79 -7.65 5.09 0.84
CA GLU A 79 -6.95 3.83 1.15
C GLU A 79 -5.82 3.53 0.15
N ASP A 80 -6.05 3.76 -1.15
CA ASP A 80 -5.04 3.64 -2.21
C ASP A 80 -3.80 4.52 -1.95
N GLU A 81 -4.00 5.76 -1.51
CA GLU A 81 -2.89 6.68 -1.22
C GLU A 81 -2.11 6.22 0.01
N VAL A 82 -2.82 5.80 1.06
CA VAL A 82 -2.21 5.25 2.28
C VAL A 82 -1.38 4.01 1.95
N GLN A 83 -1.93 3.09 1.16
CA GLN A 83 -1.25 1.86 0.79
C GLN A 83 -0.02 2.13 -0.08
N HIS A 84 -0.10 3.11 -0.99
CA HIS A 84 1.07 3.53 -1.77
C HIS A 84 2.17 4.12 -0.88
N ILE A 85 1.81 4.90 0.15
CA ILE A 85 2.77 5.47 1.10
C ILE A 85 3.37 4.36 1.99
N LEU A 86 2.55 3.46 2.53
CA LEU A 86 3.01 2.32 3.35
C LEU A 86 3.92 1.37 2.56
N CYS A 87 3.62 1.14 1.28
CA CYS A 87 4.47 0.38 0.38
C CYS A 87 5.84 1.05 0.18
N LYS A 88 5.87 2.37 -0.07
CA LYS A 88 7.12 3.14 -0.17
C LYS A 88 7.92 3.11 1.14
N MET A 89 7.25 2.96 2.27
CA MET A 89 7.89 2.82 3.58
C MET A 89 8.41 1.40 3.87
N GLY A 90 8.18 0.44 2.97
CA GLY A 90 8.52 -0.97 3.19
C GLY A 90 7.69 -1.62 4.30
N LEU A 91 6.58 -0.99 4.72
CA LEU A 91 5.68 -1.49 5.76
C LEU A 91 4.51 -2.30 5.21
N ALA A 92 4.26 -2.20 3.90
CA ALA A 92 3.33 -3.03 3.17
C ALA A 92 4.07 -3.64 1.97
N GLU A 93 3.80 -4.91 1.68
CA GLU A 93 4.13 -5.45 0.37
C GLU A 93 3.42 -4.57 -0.68
N ALA A 94 4.15 -4.17 -1.72
CA ALA A 94 3.55 -3.39 -2.77
C ALA A 94 2.24 -4.06 -3.20
N PRO A 95 1.08 -3.38 -3.18
CA PRO A 95 -0.04 -3.90 -3.93
C PRO A 95 0.53 -4.06 -5.32
N ILE A 96 0.62 -5.30 -5.77
CA ILE A 96 0.95 -5.62 -7.14
C ILE A 96 -0.21 -5.00 -7.90
N LYS A 97 -0.06 -3.71 -8.29
CA LYS A 97 -0.98 -2.99 -9.17
C LYS A 97 -0.77 -3.57 -10.55
N MET A 98 -1.14 -4.82 -10.67
CA MET A 98 -1.60 -5.35 -11.93
C MET A 98 -3.04 -4.84 -12.04
N ASP A 99 -3.17 -3.65 -12.61
CA ASP A 99 -4.44 -3.15 -13.14
C ASP A 99 -4.85 -4.09 -14.29
N LEU A 100 -5.41 -5.23 -13.90
CA LEU A 100 -5.97 -6.24 -14.79
C LEU A 100 -7.47 -6.05 -14.79
N ASP A 101 -8.02 -5.85 -15.98
CA ASP A 101 -9.45 -5.88 -16.21
C ASP A 101 -9.89 -7.24 -16.77
N ILE A 102 -11.15 -7.60 -16.52
CA ILE A 102 -11.76 -8.79 -17.12
C ILE A 102 -11.77 -8.61 -18.66
N GLY A 103 -11.24 -9.61 -19.37
CA GLY A 103 -11.10 -9.62 -20.83
C GLY A 103 -9.74 -9.14 -21.34
N GLU A 104 -8.83 -8.72 -20.46
CA GLU A 104 -7.51 -8.25 -20.86
C GLU A 104 -6.55 -9.41 -21.17
N SER A 105 -5.62 -9.17 -22.09
CA SER A 105 -4.61 -10.17 -22.47
C SER A 105 -3.43 -10.12 -21.51
N VAL A 106 -3.07 -11.28 -20.96
CA VAL A 106 -1.95 -11.45 -20.04
C VAL A 106 -1.00 -12.52 -20.56
N ARG A 107 0.29 -12.33 -20.30
CA ARG A 107 1.34 -13.32 -20.50
C ARG A 107 1.68 -13.95 -19.16
N VAL A 108 1.80 -15.26 -19.13
CA VAL A 108 2.26 -15.97 -17.93
C VAL A 108 3.79 -15.91 -17.88
N ILE A 109 4.37 -15.42 -16.79
CA ILE A 109 5.82 -15.27 -16.58
C ILE A 109 6.41 -16.31 -15.63
N ALA A 110 5.57 -17.09 -14.93
CA ALA A 110 6.03 -18.11 -14.00
C ALA A 110 5.08 -19.31 -13.93
N GLY A 111 5.63 -20.49 -13.61
CA GLY A 111 4.87 -21.72 -13.45
C GLY A 111 4.85 -22.60 -14.70
N PRO A 112 4.06 -23.69 -14.71
CA PRO A 112 4.06 -24.66 -15.80
C PRO A 112 3.52 -24.12 -17.12
N PHE A 113 2.89 -22.94 -17.10
CA PHE A 113 2.32 -22.25 -18.25
C PHE A 113 3.12 -21.02 -18.66
N GLU A 114 4.38 -20.92 -18.24
CA GLU A 114 5.29 -19.82 -18.61
C GLU A 114 5.35 -19.61 -20.13
N ASN A 115 5.38 -18.34 -20.57
CA ASN A 115 5.37 -17.88 -21.96
C ASN A 115 4.06 -18.10 -22.75
N PHE A 116 3.02 -18.66 -22.15
CA PHE A 116 1.71 -18.68 -22.78
C PHE A 116 0.97 -17.35 -22.61
N ILE A 117 0.11 -17.05 -23.59
CA ILE A 117 -0.78 -15.89 -23.59
C ILE A 117 -2.18 -16.37 -23.29
N GLY A 118 -2.90 -15.63 -22.45
CA GLY A 118 -4.29 -15.89 -22.13
C GLY A 118 -5.09 -14.62 -21.90
N SER A 119 -6.41 -14.77 -21.78
CA SER A 119 -7.33 -13.68 -21.44
C SER A 119 -7.88 -13.86 -20.04
N VAL A 120 -7.99 -12.77 -19.28
CA VAL A 120 -8.55 -12.82 -17.92
C VAL A 120 -10.06 -13.03 -18.00
N GLU A 121 -10.57 -14.10 -17.39
CA GLU A 121 -12.01 -14.40 -17.34
C GLU A 121 -12.63 -13.88 -16.03
N GLU A 122 -11.99 -14.13 -14.90
CA GLU A 122 -12.45 -13.69 -13.57
C GLU A 122 -11.26 -13.31 -12.68
N ILE A 123 -11.47 -12.32 -11.81
CA ILE A 123 -10.48 -11.82 -10.87
C ILE A 123 -11.01 -12.05 -9.45
N TYR A 124 -10.20 -12.64 -8.58
CA TYR A 124 -10.52 -12.86 -7.17
C TYR A 124 -9.55 -12.06 -6.28
N PRO A 125 -9.82 -10.76 -6.03
CA PRO A 125 -8.94 -9.89 -5.24
C PRO A 125 -8.73 -10.39 -3.82
N GLU A 126 -9.78 -10.93 -3.18
CA GLU A 126 -9.71 -11.41 -1.78
C GLU A 126 -8.76 -12.60 -1.59
N LYS A 127 -8.51 -13.37 -2.65
CA LYS A 127 -7.66 -14.57 -2.61
C LYS A 127 -6.35 -14.40 -3.35
N ASN A 128 -6.08 -13.22 -3.92
CA ASN A 128 -4.94 -12.98 -4.81
C ASN A 128 -4.84 -14.00 -5.96
N LYS A 129 -5.98 -14.42 -6.52
CA LYS A 129 -6.08 -15.38 -7.63
C LYS A 129 -6.78 -14.80 -8.85
N LEU A 130 -6.42 -15.33 -10.00
CA LEU A 130 -6.93 -14.97 -11.31
C LEU A 130 -7.37 -16.25 -12.03
N ARG A 131 -8.50 -16.20 -12.73
CA ARG A 131 -8.91 -17.24 -13.66
C ARG A 131 -8.64 -16.75 -15.07
N VAL A 132 -7.69 -17.39 -15.74
CA VAL A 132 -7.18 -16.98 -17.05
C VAL A 132 -7.45 -18.10 -18.05
N LEU A 133 -8.00 -17.75 -19.21
CA LEU A 133 -8.13 -18.64 -20.35
C LEU A 133 -6.82 -18.64 -21.12
N VAL A 134 -5.97 -19.63 -20.83
CA VAL A 134 -4.69 -19.77 -21.53
C VAL A 134 -4.91 -20.44 -22.88
N SER A 135 -4.45 -19.78 -23.95
CA SER A 135 -4.48 -20.33 -25.30
C SER A 135 -3.26 -21.22 -25.51
N MET A 136 -3.45 -22.53 -25.37
CA MET A 136 -2.42 -23.54 -25.65
C MET A 136 -2.91 -24.52 -26.72
N PHE A 137 -2.06 -24.81 -27.71
CA PHE A 137 -2.37 -25.76 -28.79
C PHE A 137 -3.65 -25.44 -29.59
N GLY A 138 -3.97 -24.15 -29.77
CA GLY A 138 -5.18 -23.71 -30.47
C GLY A 138 -6.49 -23.98 -29.72
N ARG A 139 -6.40 -24.19 -28.39
CA ARG A 139 -7.55 -24.35 -27.49
C ARG A 139 -7.39 -23.43 -26.29
N GLU A 140 -8.51 -22.88 -25.82
CA GLU A 140 -8.57 -22.08 -24.60
C GLU A 140 -8.83 -23.02 -23.42
N THR A 141 -7.93 -23.00 -22.43
CA THR A 141 -8.07 -23.80 -21.21
C THR A 141 -8.12 -22.85 -20.01
N PRO A 142 -9.18 -22.91 -19.17
CA PRO A 142 -9.25 -22.10 -17.96
C PRO A 142 -8.25 -22.63 -16.92
N VAL A 143 -7.37 -21.76 -16.43
CA VAL A 143 -6.40 -22.06 -15.38
C VAL A 143 -6.49 -21.00 -14.28
N GLU A 144 -6.26 -21.42 -13.04
CA GLU A 144 -6.09 -20.50 -11.91
C GLU A 144 -4.61 -20.14 -11.77
N LEU A 145 -4.31 -18.84 -11.75
CA LEU A 145 -2.96 -18.28 -11.60
C LEU A 145 -2.96 -17.20 -10.52
N ASP A 146 -1.81 -17.00 -9.89
CA ASP A 146 -1.63 -15.90 -8.94
C ASP A 146 -1.24 -14.60 -9.67
N PHE A 147 -1.54 -13.44 -9.08
CA PHE A 147 -1.15 -12.12 -9.64
C PHE A 147 0.36 -11.97 -9.85
N THR A 148 1.18 -12.71 -9.11
CA THR A 148 2.64 -12.68 -9.26
C THR A 148 3.15 -13.45 -10.48
N GLN A 149 2.32 -14.31 -11.07
CA GLN A 149 2.71 -15.24 -12.14
C GLN A 149 2.35 -14.73 -13.53
N VAL A 150 1.68 -13.59 -13.62
CA VAL A 150 1.20 -13.01 -14.87
C VAL A 150 1.78 -11.61 -15.08
N GLU A 151 1.90 -11.21 -16.34
CA GLU A 151 2.33 -9.89 -16.78
C GLU A 151 1.35 -9.39 -17.84
N LYS A 152 0.95 -8.12 -17.76
CA LYS A 152 0.02 -7.50 -18.70
C LYS A 152 0.71 -7.29 -20.06
N LEU A 153 -0.01 -7.56 -21.15
CA LEU A 153 0.44 -7.38 -22.54
C LEU A 153 0.02 -6.02 -23.12
#